data_AF-A0AAU5HPY6-F1
#
_entry.id   AF-A0AAU5HPY6-F1
#
_cell.length_a   1.000
_cell.length_b   1.000
_cell.length_c   1.000
_cell.angle_alpha   90.00
_cell.angle_beta   90.00
_cell.angle_gamma   90.00
#
_symmetry.space_group_name_H-M   'P 1'
#
loop_
_entity.id
_entity.type
_entity.pdbx_description
1 polymer ?
#
loop_
_entity_poly.entity_id
_entity_poly.type
_entity_poly.pdbx_seq_one_letter_code
_entity_poly.pdbx_strand_id
1 'polypeptide(L)'
;MTANVRESSPLPATAIPDGCVDWNGEHARVWAGAVLPWWVPVRPRRWAVELTVWCALFGAFGLLATTDLSPDLVALLPLQVVWWLWRPEVVRFSAPALIVLVAVRATGLPWPVLVCAALLVLASGTATELRARARTRQGQRALAATGGVTVVPPDADGPVRRGRLLLRFGAGMAVPGVVLLATSGLWHSAGDRQLAVAEGLFVVGLALTLLLSGTLGRRRALTLRRSPTPVLRVLVGKDEHEDAVIYATDDTEALRPLLTVATRAEEEGEGNDEAEAEELEELLDAPAKTAAPAPLREAVLYGTPYDGAEILLLGAAEEPGEPPVTEWSTGPVRPLPEGAARRRLDRAKRAEVRAARDEELAATLRAGTTVVPVRRWRAGPVDWLAGFLTVQWCLGYFLLGIDDSLWFRGLLLLLGLMCAVRVPVKLRWRITADRTGIWLNRLRAPRHIPWDDLRAARRESFELQLRVRDGDDWSMAAPRWPWLQRRRGLTHPYDALAAELSAMIADPALRPTGESEVGERGRQLWPFAALLALAWTVLLATRRLS
;
A
#
# COMPACT_ATOMS: atom_id res chain seq x y z
N MET A 1 23.26 -17.91 19.71
CA MET A 1 22.40 -18.46 18.64
C MET A 1 21.62 -19.63 19.21
N THR A 2 20.45 -19.33 19.74
CA THR A 2 19.36 -20.28 19.97
C THR A 2 18.19 -19.60 19.29
N ALA A 3 17.93 -19.95 18.04
CA ALA A 3 16.71 -19.53 17.37
C ALA A 3 15.58 -20.16 18.18
N ASN A 4 14.83 -19.35 18.93
CA ASN A 4 13.60 -19.81 19.55
C ASN A 4 12.72 -20.32 18.42
N VAL A 5 12.64 -21.65 18.27
CA VAL A 5 11.59 -22.30 17.49
C VAL A 5 10.30 -21.78 18.10
N ARG A 6 9.64 -20.87 17.40
CA ARG A 6 8.32 -20.40 17.83
C ARG A 6 7.39 -21.57 17.60
N GLU A 7 6.95 -22.19 18.70
CA GLU A 7 5.93 -23.23 18.64
C GLU A 7 4.71 -22.65 17.91
N SER A 8 4.31 -23.33 16.84
CA SER A 8 3.12 -22.95 16.09
C SER A 8 1.88 -23.26 16.91
N SER A 9 0.85 -22.42 16.83
CA SER A 9 -0.44 -22.72 17.43
C SER A 9 -1.06 -23.95 16.73
N PRO A 10 -1.25 -25.07 17.45
CA PRO A 10 -1.70 -26.32 16.83
C PRO A 10 -3.18 -26.24 16.46
N LEU A 11 -3.55 -26.86 15.35
CA LEU A 11 -4.94 -27.02 14.96
C LEU A 11 -5.51 -28.27 15.66
N PRO A 12 -6.73 -28.22 16.24
CA PRO A 12 -7.36 -29.40 16.83
C PRO A 12 -7.46 -30.54 15.82
N ALA A 13 -7.13 -31.77 16.22
CA ALA A 13 -7.17 -32.93 15.33
C ALA A 13 -8.56 -33.16 14.70
N THR A 14 -9.63 -32.77 15.39
CA THR A 14 -11.02 -32.84 14.90
C THR A 14 -11.30 -31.90 13.73
N ALA A 15 -10.50 -30.85 13.54
CA ALA A 15 -10.62 -29.90 12.45
C ALA A 15 -9.77 -30.29 11.22
N ILE A 16 -8.92 -31.33 11.34
CA ILE A 16 -8.09 -31.84 10.25
C ILE A 16 -8.87 -32.96 9.54
N PRO A 17 -9.21 -32.80 8.25
CA PRO A 17 -9.90 -33.86 7.52
C PRO A 17 -9.05 -35.14 7.41
N ASP A 18 -9.72 -36.29 7.42
CA ASP A 18 -9.07 -37.59 7.26
C ASP A 18 -8.26 -37.67 5.96
N GLY A 19 -7.00 -38.10 6.07
CA GLY A 19 -6.09 -38.23 4.95
C GLY A 19 -5.48 -36.91 4.46
N CYS A 20 -5.71 -35.78 5.14
CA CYS A 20 -5.07 -34.51 4.79
C CYS A 20 -3.54 -34.64 4.80
N VAL A 21 -2.90 -34.25 3.70
CA VAL A 21 -1.45 -34.38 3.51
C VAL A 21 -0.74 -33.10 3.93
N ASP A 22 0.37 -33.24 4.64
CA ASP A 22 1.26 -32.12 4.99
C ASP A 22 1.92 -31.54 3.72
N TRP A 23 1.76 -30.24 3.51
CA TRP A 23 2.45 -29.53 2.43
C TRP A 23 3.90 -29.22 2.84
N ASN A 24 4.75 -30.25 2.79
CA ASN A 24 6.15 -30.18 3.17
C ASN A 24 7.02 -29.36 2.19
N GLY A 25 8.25 -29.06 2.59
CA GLY A 25 9.20 -28.26 1.84
C GLY A 25 9.64 -28.87 0.49
N GLU A 26 9.47 -30.18 0.27
CA GLU A 26 9.71 -30.81 -1.03
C GLU A 26 8.58 -30.49 -2.01
N HIS A 27 7.34 -30.78 -1.63
CA HIS A 27 6.14 -30.44 -2.41
C HIS A 27 6.08 -28.93 -2.68
N ALA A 28 6.40 -28.12 -1.67
CA ALA A 28 6.45 -26.67 -1.78
C ALA A 28 7.51 -26.19 -2.77
N ARG A 29 8.72 -26.78 -2.78
CA ARG A 29 9.77 -26.47 -3.77
C ARG A 29 9.38 -26.87 -5.18
N VAL A 30 8.78 -28.06 -5.35
CA VAL A 30 8.28 -28.51 -6.65
C VAL A 30 7.21 -27.54 -7.16
N TRP A 31 6.26 -27.14 -6.32
CA TRP A 31 5.26 -26.13 -6.68
C TRP A 31 5.86 -24.76 -7.01
N ALA A 32 6.80 -24.27 -6.19
CA ALA A 32 7.50 -23.00 -6.40
C ALA A 32 8.35 -23.00 -7.68
N GLY A 33 8.88 -24.15 -8.09
CA GLY A 33 9.57 -24.31 -9.37
C GLY A 33 8.67 -24.17 -10.60
N ALA A 34 7.34 -24.05 -10.44
CA ALA A 34 6.41 -23.73 -11.54
C ALA A 34 6.13 -22.24 -11.67
N VAL A 35 6.78 -21.40 -10.85
CA VAL A 35 6.58 -19.95 -10.83
C VAL A 35 7.11 -19.28 -12.11
N LEU A 36 6.52 -18.13 -12.41
CA LEU A 36 6.81 -17.33 -13.60
C LEU A 36 8.24 -16.77 -13.63
N PRO A 37 8.79 -16.54 -14.83
CA PRO A 37 9.98 -15.70 -14.98
C PRO A 37 9.78 -14.33 -14.34
N TRP A 38 10.86 -13.76 -13.79
CA TRP A 38 10.83 -12.52 -13.02
C TRP A 38 10.27 -11.29 -13.77
N TRP A 39 10.30 -11.31 -15.10
CA TRP A 39 9.80 -10.23 -15.97
C TRP A 39 8.30 -10.32 -16.24
N VAL A 40 7.66 -11.46 -15.98
CA VAL A 40 6.21 -11.57 -16.13
C VAL A 40 5.54 -10.93 -14.91
N PRO A 41 4.74 -9.89 -15.09
CA PRO A 41 4.10 -9.20 -13.98
C PRO A 41 3.15 -10.15 -13.24
N VAL A 42 3.51 -10.50 -12.01
CA VAL A 42 2.59 -11.06 -11.02
C VAL A 42 1.85 -9.89 -10.38
N ARG A 43 0.53 -10.02 -10.15
CA ARG A 43 -0.38 -8.91 -9.78
C ARG A 43 0.30 -7.95 -8.79
N PRO A 44 0.53 -6.67 -9.16
CA PRO A 44 1.25 -5.75 -8.31
C PRO A 44 0.54 -5.50 -6.97
N ARG A 45 1.30 -5.01 -5.98
CA ARG A 45 0.76 -4.55 -4.68
C ARG A 45 -0.34 -3.50 -4.89
N ARG A 46 -1.24 -3.32 -3.91
CA ARG A 46 -2.38 -2.38 -3.99
C ARG A 46 -1.97 -0.96 -4.42
N TRP A 47 -0.91 -0.40 -3.84
CA TRP A 47 -0.40 0.92 -4.23
C TRP A 47 0.04 1.00 -5.70
N ALA A 48 0.52 -0.11 -6.26
CA ALA A 48 0.90 -0.18 -7.66
C ALA A 48 -0.34 -0.26 -8.57
N VAL A 49 -1.53 -0.66 -8.07
CA VAL A 49 -2.81 -0.52 -8.79
C VAL A 49 -3.09 0.93 -9.08
N GLU A 50 -3.14 1.74 -8.03
CA GLU A 50 -3.45 3.16 -8.12
C GLU A 50 -2.43 3.86 -9.02
N LEU A 51 -1.13 3.61 -8.79
CA LEU A 51 -0.08 4.17 -9.62
C LEU A 51 -0.20 3.76 -11.09
N THR A 52 -0.53 2.49 -11.40
CA THR A 52 -0.69 2.04 -12.78
C THR A 52 -1.86 2.73 -13.46
N VAL A 53 -3.00 2.89 -12.77
CA VAL A 53 -4.18 3.58 -13.31
C VAL A 53 -3.86 5.05 -13.57
N TRP A 54 -3.18 5.72 -12.63
CA TRP A 54 -2.72 7.10 -12.81
C TRP A 54 -1.74 7.22 -13.97
N CYS A 55 -0.73 6.36 -14.05
CA CYS A 55 0.22 6.35 -15.17
C CYS A 55 -0.47 6.08 -16.51
N ALA A 56 -1.48 5.20 -16.55
CA ALA A 56 -2.26 4.94 -17.76
C ALA A 56 -3.09 6.17 -18.17
N LEU A 57 -3.71 6.85 -17.20
CA LEU A 57 -4.45 8.08 -17.43
C LEU A 57 -3.54 9.21 -17.95
N PHE A 58 -2.41 9.45 -17.27
CA PHE A 58 -1.42 10.44 -17.73
C PHE A 58 -0.81 10.07 -19.08
N GLY A 59 -0.63 8.77 -19.35
CA GLY A 59 -0.22 8.27 -20.66
C GLY A 59 -1.25 8.57 -21.74
N ALA A 60 -2.55 8.36 -21.47
CA ALA A 60 -3.64 8.71 -22.38
C ALA A 60 -3.65 10.22 -22.66
N PHE A 61 -3.59 11.04 -21.62
CA PHE A 61 -3.56 12.50 -21.76
C PHE A 61 -2.33 12.98 -22.52
N GLY A 62 -1.15 12.43 -22.23
CA GLY A 62 0.08 12.73 -22.94
C GLY A 62 0.00 12.37 -24.42
N LEU A 63 -0.56 11.20 -24.75
CA LEU A 63 -0.80 10.80 -26.15
C LEU A 63 -1.76 11.77 -26.84
N LEU A 64 -2.88 12.13 -26.21
CA LEU A 64 -3.83 13.09 -26.78
C LEU A 64 -3.21 14.47 -27.03
N ALA A 65 -2.36 14.94 -26.10
CA ALA A 65 -1.75 16.27 -26.19
C ALA A 65 -0.58 16.34 -27.18
N THR A 66 0.08 15.23 -27.48
CA THR A 66 1.32 15.21 -28.27
C THR A 66 1.19 14.53 -29.63
N THR A 67 0.06 13.88 -29.91
CA THR A 67 -0.14 13.10 -31.14
C THR A 67 -1.56 13.28 -31.69
N ASP A 68 -1.71 13.16 -33.01
CA ASP A 68 -3.01 13.18 -33.69
C ASP A 68 -3.71 11.80 -33.69
N LEU A 69 -3.49 11.00 -32.64
CA LEU A 69 -4.08 9.67 -32.54
C LEU A 69 -5.59 9.76 -32.34
N SER A 70 -6.32 8.82 -32.96
CA SER A 70 -7.76 8.70 -32.73
C SER A 70 -8.06 8.43 -31.25
N PRO A 71 -9.14 9.01 -30.68
CA PRO A 71 -9.55 8.80 -29.29
C PRO A 71 -9.58 7.33 -28.85
N ASP A 72 -10.00 6.42 -29.75
CA ASP A 72 -10.05 4.98 -29.51
C ASP A 72 -8.66 4.40 -29.15
N LEU A 73 -7.62 4.78 -29.89
CA LEU A 73 -6.25 4.32 -29.66
C LEU A 73 -5.63 4.95 -28.42
N VAL A 74 -5.93 6.23 -28.17
CA VAL A 74 -5.51 6.96 -26.98
C VAL A 74 -6.06 6.29 -25.71
N ALA A 75 -7.29 5.80 -25.75
CA ALA A 75 -7.89 5.07 -24.63
C ALA A 75 -7.38 3.61 -24.54
N LEU A 76 -7.30 2.89 -25.67
CA LEU A 76 -7.00 1.47 -25.67
C LEU A 76 -5.54 1.13 -25.37
N LEU A 77 -4.57 1.95 -25.80
CA LEU A 77 -3.14 1.66 -25.57
C LEU A 77 -2.80 1.63 -24.05
N PRO A 78 -3.15 2.65 -23.25
CA PRO A 78 -2.92 2.62 -21.81
C PRO A 78 -3.78 1.56 -21.12
N LEU A 79 -5.02 1.35 -21.56
CA LEU A 79 -5.91 0.32 -21.02
C LEU A 79 -5.36 -1.10 -21.27
N GLN A 80 -4.71 -1.34 -22.41
CA GLN A 80 -4.02 -2.59 -22.69
C GLN A 80 -2.88 -2.84 -21.69
N VAL A 81 -2.15 -1.81 -21.26
CA VAL A 81 -1.14 -1.92 -20.20
C VAL A 81 -1.79 -2.29 -18.86
N VAL A 82 -2.91 -1.66 -18.53
CA VAL A 82 -3.71 -1.99 -17.33
C VAL A 82 -4.16 -3.46 -17.40
N TRP A 83 -4.74 -3.91 -18.52
CA TRP A 83 -5.18 -5.29 -18.68
C TRP A 83 -4.02 -6.29 -18.64
N TRP A 84 -2.88 -5.97 -19.24
CA TRP A 84 -1.70 -6.80 -19.17
C TRP A 84 -1.22 -7.05 -17.73
N LEU A 85 -1.18 -5.99 -16.91
CA LEU A 85 -0.74 -6.09 -15.52
C LEU A 85 -1.77 -6.76 -14.61
N TRP A 86 -3.05 -6.47 -14.82
CA TRP A 86 -4.10 -6.81 -13.86
C TRP A 86 -4.97 -7.98 -14.30
N ARG A 87 -5.32 -8.06 -15.59
CA ARG A 87 -6.28 -9.01 -16.17
C ARG A 87 -5.73 -9.63 -17.44
N PRO A 88 -4.73 -10.52 -17.32
CA PRO A 88 -4.20 -11.24 -18.47
C PRO A 88 -5.27 -12.05 -19.20
N GLU A 89 -6.37 -12.41 -18.54
CA GLU A 89 -7.52 -13.05 -19.17
C GLU A 89 -8.15 -12.19 -20.28
N VAL A 90 -8.15 -10.86 -20.12
CA VAL A 90 -8.70 -9.90 -21.09
C VAL A 90 -7.77 -9.74 -22.29
N VAL A 91 -6.46 -9.81 -22.06
CA VAL A 91 -5.42 -9.61 -23.10
C VAL A 91 -5.62 -10.54 -24.30
N ARG A 92 -6.12 -11.76 -24.06
CA ARG A 92 -6.42 -12.73 -25.13
C ARG A 92 -7.42 -12.21 -26.15
N PHE A 93 -8.33 -11.33 -25.73
CA PHE A 93 -9.33 -10.71 -26.59
C PHE A 93 -8.92 -9.30 -27.02
N SER A 94 -8.34 -8.53 -26.10
CA SER A 94 -7.97 -7.14 -26.38
C SER A 94 -6.75 -7.00 -27.27
N ALA A 95 -5.77 -7.92 -27.22
CA ALA A 95 -4.61 -7.87 -28.09
C ALA A 95 -4.96 -8.08 -29.58
N PRO A 96 -5.76 -9.09 -29.98
CA PRO A 96 -6.28 -9.19 -31.35
C PRO A 96 -7.11 -7.98 -31.77
N ALA A 97 -7.98 -7.47 -30.89
CA ALA A 97 -8.77 -6.27 -31.18
C ALA A 97 -7.88 -5.05 -31.43
N LEU A 98 -6.82 -4.87 -30.64
CA LEU A 98 -5.83 -3.81 -30.83
C LEU A 98 -5.06 -4.00 -32.15
N ILE A 99 -4.67 -5.22 -32.51
CA ILE A 99 -4.04 -5.50 -33.83
C ILE A 99 -4.97 -5.08 -34.97
N VAL A 100 -6.23 -5.49 -34.93
CA VAL A 100 -7.21 -5.16 -35.98
C VAL A 100 -7.40 -3.65 -36.06
N LEU A 101 -7.56 -2.97 -34.92
CA LEU A 101 -7.72 -1.52 -34.89
C LEU A 101 -6.50 -0.79 -35.45
N VAL A 102 -5.30 -1.20 -35.06
CA VAL A 102 -4.04 -0.64 -35.58
C VAL A 102 -3.90 -0.92 -37.07
N ALA A 103 -4.25 -2.11 -37.55
CA ALA A 103 -4.19 -2.47 -38.96
C ALA A 103 -5.16 -1.63 -39.82
N VAL A 104 -6.40 -1.44 -39.35
CA VAL A 104 -7.41 -0.59 -40.02
C VAL A 104 -6.94 0.86 -40.11
N ARG A 105 -6.16 1.33 -39.15
CA ARG A 105 -5.66 2.71 -39.07
C ARG A 105 -4.22 2.88 -39.56
N ALA A 106 -3.55 1.81 -40.01
CA ALA A 106 -2.10 1.79 -40.19
C ALA A 106 -1.57 2.86 -41.16
N THR A 107 -2.35 3.19 -42.19
CA THR A 107 -1.98 4.20 -43.21
C THR A 107 -1.91 5.63 -42.66
N GLY A 108 -2.59 5.92 -41.55
CA GLY A 108 -2.56 7.23 -40.89
C GLY A 108 -1.72 7.27 -39.61
N LEU A 109 -1.10 6.16 -39.22
CA LEU A 109 -0.34 6.07 -37.97
C LEU A 109 1.15 6.29 -38.21
N PRO A 110 1.84 7.08 -37.37
CA PRO A 110 3.28 7.23 -37.46
C PRO A 110 3.96 5.90 -37.09
N TRP A 111 5.04 5.55 -37.80
CA TRP A 111 5.74 4.28 -37.61
C TRP A 111 6.15 3.97 -36.15
N PRO A 112 6.52 4.95 -35.27
CA PRO A 112 6.84 4.64 -33.89
C PRO A 112 5.63 4.11 -33.12
N VAL A 113 4.42 4.60 -33.40
CA VAL A 113 3.19 4.12 -32.75
C VAL A 113 2.89 2.69 -33.18
N LEU A 114 3.08 2.36 -34.45
CA LEU A 114 2.94 0.99 -34.95
C LEU A 114 3.92 0.03 -34.24
N VAL A 115 5.19 0.42 -34.11
CA VAL A 115 6.20 -0.36 -33.41
C VAL A 115 5.85 -0.53 -31.93
N CYS A 116 5.49 0.55 -31.23
CA CYS A 116 5.09 0.51 -29.83
C CYS A 116 3.85 -0.37 -29.59
N ALA A 117 2.83 -0.26 -30.44
CA ALA A 117 1.63 -1.09 -30.35
C ALA A 117 1.95 -2.56 -30.61
N ALA A 118 2.78 -2.86 -31.61
CA ALA A 118 3.22 -4.22 -31.90
C ALA A 118 4.02 -4.83 -30.73
N LEU A 119 4.96 -4.08 -30.16
CA LEU A 119 5.73 -4.51 -28.99
C LEU A 119 4.84 -4.72 -27.77
N LEU A 120 3.88 -3.83 -27.52
CA LEU A 120 2.93 -3.97 -26.42
C LEU A 120 2.05 -5.23 -26.58
N VAL A 121 1.54 -5.48 -27.78
CA VAL A 121 0.75 -6.68 -28.06
C VAL A 121 1.60 -7.94 -27.90
N LEU A 122 2.82 -7.96 -28.46
CA LEU A 122 3.71 -9.12 -28.36
C LEU A 122 4.13 -9.39 -26.91
N ALA A 123 4.52 -8.37 -26.17
CA ALA A 123 4.90 -8.49 -24.76
C ALA A 123 3.71 -8.92 -23.90
N SER A 124 2.53 -8.30 -24.09
CA SER A 124 1.34 -8.65 -23.31
C SER A 124 0.84 -10.07 -23.63
N GLY A 125 0.74 -10.43 -24.91
CA GLY A 125 0.33 -11.76 -25.36
C GLY A 125 1.27 -12.85 -24.84
N THR A 126 2.58 -12.71 -25.04
CA THR A 126 3.57 -13.69 -24.55
C THR A 126 3.56 -13.84 -23.04
N ALA A 127 3.48 -12.74 -22.28
CA ALA A 127 3.36 -12.77 -20.83
C ALA A 127 2.10 -13.50 -20.36
N THR A 128 0.96 -13.29 -21.04
CA THR A 128 -0.30 -13.95 -20.66
C THR A 128 -0.29 -15.44 -20.91
N GLU A 129 0.33 -15.90 -22.00
CA GLU A 129 0.49 -17.32 -22.29
C GLU A 129 1.44 -18.01 -21.31
N LEU A 130 2.56 -17.37 -20.98
CA LEU A 130 3.46 -17.89 -19.95
C LEU A 130 2.74 -18.00 -18.59
N ARG A 131 1.95 -16.98 -18.25
CA ARG A 131 1.13 -16.95 -17.02
C ARG A 131 0.09 -18.05 -16.99
N ALA A 132 -0.62 -18.28 -18.09
CA ALA A 132 -1.59 -19.38 -18.19
C ALA A 132 -0.90 -20.74 -18.01
N ARG A 133 0.24 -20.98 -18.68
CA ARG A 133 1.01 -22.22 -18.54
C ARG A 133 1.53 -22.44 -17.13
N ALA A 134 2.03 -21.39 -16.48
CA ALA A 134 2.48 -21.46 -15.10
C ALA A 134 1.33 -21.81 -14.14
N ARG A 135 0.15 -21.18 -14.31
CA ARG A 135 -1.05 -21.50 -13.52
C ARG A 135 -1.45 -22.97 -13.65
N THR A 136 -1.47 -23.50 -14.88
CA THR A 136 -1.79 -24.92 -15.11
C THR A 136 -0.78 -25.83 -14.41
N ARG A 137 0.53 -25.55 -14.53
CA ARG A 137 1.58 -26.34 -13.88
C ARG A 137 1.51 -26.26 -12.35
N GLN A 138 1.28 -25.07 -11.80
CA GLN A 138 1.08 -24.86 -10.36
C GLN A 138 -0.12 -25.65 -9.87
N GLY A 139 -1.25 -25.57 -10.58
CA GLY A 139 -2.45 -26.31 -10.25
C GLY A 139 -2.23 -27.82 -10.25
N GLN A 140 -1.58 -28.35 -11.28
CA GLN A 140 -1.24 -29.78 -11.37
C GLN A 140 -0.31 -30.23 -10.24
N ARG A 141 0.72 -29.44 -9.90
CA ARG A 141 1.66 -29.77 -8.82
C ARG A 141 1.01 -29.71 -7.44
N ALA A 142 0.14 -28.74 -7.22
CA ALA A 142 -0.63 -28.65 -5.99
C ALA A 142 -1.61 -29.82 -5.84
N LEU A 143 -2.31 -30.18 -6.91
CA LEU A 143 -3.18 -31.37 -6.94
C LEU A 143 -2.40 -32.67 -6.70
N ALA A 144 -1.21 -32.80 -7.28
CA ALA A 144 -0.35 -33.96 -7.02
C ALA A 144 0.09 -34.04 -5.55
N ALA A 145 0.36 -32.89 -4.91
CA ALA A 145 0.75 -32.83 -3.51
C ALA A 145 -0.37 -33.24 -2.54
N THR A 146 -1.65 -33.17 -2.95
CA THR A 146 -2.77 -33.56 -2.07
C THR A 146 -3.00 -35.07 -2.03
N GLY A 147 -2.26 -35.85 -2.80
CA GLY A 147 -2.43 -37.31 -2.88
C GLY A 147 -3.81 -37.74 -3.40
N GLY A 148 -4.56 -36.84 -4.05
CA GLY A 148 -5.93 -37.10 -4.52
C GLY A 148 -7.02 -36.92 -3.47
N VAL A 149 -6.68 -36.46 -2.25
CA VAL A 149 -7.66 -36.22 -1.19
C VAL A 149 -8.46 -34.96 -1.49
N THR A 150 -9.79 -35.08 -1.48
CA THR A 150 -10.73 -33.96 -1.67
C THR A 150 -11.84 -34.00 -0.64
N VAL A 151 -12.18 -32.84 -0.09
CA VAL A 151 -13.16 -32.69 0.99
C VAL A 151 -14.11 -31.54 0.65
N VAL A 152 -15.36 -31.64 1.08
CA VAL A 152 -16.34 -30.55 0.99
C VAL A 152 -15.89 -29.44 1.95
N PRO A 153 -15.73 -28.19 1.49
CA PRO A 153 -15.32 -27.10 2.36
C PRO A 153 -16.37 -26.84 3.45
N PRO A 154 -15.96 -26.38 4.65
CA PRO A 154 -16.90 -25.92 5.65
C PRO A 154 -17.71 -24.72 5.11
N ASP A 155 -18.95 -24.56 5.60
CA ASP A 155 -19.90 -23.53 5.16
C ASP A 155 -20.06 -23.40 3.62
N ALA A 156 -20.31 -24.52 2.95
CA ALA A 156 -20.55 -24.51 1.50
C ALA A 156 -21.80 -23.68 1.10
N ASP A 157 -22.78 -23.56 2.00
CA ASP A 157 -24.10 -22.97 1.73
C ASP A 157 -24.20 -21.46 2.02
N GLY A 158 -23.21 -20.86 2.69
CA GLY A 158 -23.23 -19.43 3.01
C GLY A 158 -23.21 -18.49 1.78
N PRO A 159 -23.53 -17.20 1.98
CA PRO A 159 -23.60 -16.23 0.89
C PRO A 159 -22.22 -15.85 0.33
N VAL A 160 -22.05 -15.98 -0.99
CA VAL A 160 -20.82 -15.53 -1.67
C VAL A 160 -20.78 -13.99 -1.79
N ARG A 161 -20.10 -13.34 -0.84
CA ARG A 161 -19.84 -11.88 -0.87
C ARG A 161 -18.83 -11.46 -1.95
N ARG A 162 -17.97 -12.40 -2.38
CA ARG A 162 -16.88 -12.16 -3.35
C ARG A 162 -17.36 -11.49 -4.63
N GLY A 163 -16.70 -10.39 -4.99
CA GLY A 163 -16.94 -9.67 -6.25
C GLY A 163 -18.14 -8.72 -6.24
N ARG A 164 -19.00 -8.72 -5.22
CA ARG A 164 -20.18 -7.82 -5.14
C ARG A 164 -19.79 -6.34 -5.18
N LEU A 165 -18.77 -5.95 -4.40
CA LEU A 165 -18.25 -4.58 -4.38
C LEU A 165 -17.73 -4.15 -5.75
N LEU A 166 -16.92 -5.00 -6.40
CA LEU A 166 -16.37 -4.72 -7.74
C LEU A 166 -17.46 -4.62 -8.81
N LEU A 167 -18.53 -5.41 -8.70
CA LEU A 167 -19.68 -5.32 -9.59
C LEU A 167 -20.43 -3.99 -9.41
N ARG A 168 -20.73 -3.60 -8.17
CA ARG A 168 -21.38 -2.33 -7.85
C ARG A 168 -20.55 -1.14 -8.31
N PHE A 169 -19.26 -1.13 -7.97
CA PHE A 169 -18.35 -0.04 -8.33
C PHE A 169 -18.11 0.02 -9.83
N GLY A 170 -17.97 -1.13 -10.50
CA GLY A 170 -17.86 -1.21 -11.96
C GLY A 170 -19.12 -0.68 -12.67
N ALA A 171 -20.32 -1.06 -12.19
CA ALA A 171 -21.58 -0.55 -12.73
C ALA A 171 -21.72 0.97 -12.51
N GLY A 172 -21.39 1.46 -11.31
CA GLY A 172 -21.39 2.90 -11.00
C GLY A 172 -20.42 3.68 -11.88
N MET A 173 -19.21 3.16 -12.12
CA MET A 173 -18.20 3.79 -12.98
C MET A 173 -18.56 3.74 -14.47
N ALA A 174 -19.35 2.75 -14.92
CA ALA A 174 -19.78 2.67 -16.31
C ALA A 174 -20.68 3.85 -16.71
N VAL A 175 -21.54 4.32 -15.80
CA VAL A 175 -22.50 5.41 -16.05
C VAL A 175 -21.82 6.69 -16.54
N PRO A 176 -20.86 7.31 -15.82
CA PRO A 176 -20.22 8.53 -16.30
C PRO A 176 -19.46 8.32 -17.61
N GLY A 177 -18.82 7.16 -17.82
CA GLY A 177 -18.14 6.85 -19.07
C GLY A 177 -19.11 6.80 -20.28
N VAL A 178 -20.26 6.15 -20.11
CA VAL A 178 -21.31 6.11 -21.14
C VAL A 178 -21.92 7.49 -21.38
N VAL A 179 -22.14 8.28 -20.33
CA VAL A 179 -22.65 9.65 -20.44
C VAL A 179 -21.67 10.52 -21.22
N LEU A 180 -20.37 10.46 -20.95
CA LEU A 180 -19.34 11.19 -21.72
C LEU A 180 -19.37 10.80 -23.21
N LEU A 181 -19.51 9.51 -23.52
CA LEU A 181 -19.63 9.04 -24.91
C LEU A 181 -20.90 9.55 -25.58
N ALA A 182 -22.05 9.44 -24.92
CA ALA A 182 -23.35 9.84 -25.45
C ALA A 182 -23.46 11.36 -25.65
N THR A 183 -22.81 12.13 -24.78
CA THR A 183 -22.81 13.60 -24.82
C THR A 183 -21.65 14.17 -25.65
N SER A 184 -20.75 13.33 -26.16
CA SER A 184 -19.57 13.78 -26.93
C SER A 184 -19.94 14.71 -28.10
N GLY A 185 -21.09 14.51 -28.75
CA GLY A 185 -21.57 15.38 -29.83
C GLY A 185 -22.03 16.78 -29.39
N LEU A 186 -22.28 16.99 -28.09
CA LEU A 186 -22.79 18.25 -27.52
C LEU A 186 -21.67 19.24 -27.17
N TRP A 187 -20.40 18.81 -27.23
CA TRP A 187 -19.26 19.67 -26.91
C TRP A 187 -18.89 20.57 -28.10
N HIS A 188 -18.58 21.83 -27.81
CA HIS A 188 -18.50 22.90 -28.80
C HIS A 188 -17.18 22.89 -29.58
N SER A 189 -16.05 22.55 -28.93
CA SER A 189 -14.75 22.50 -29.60
C SER A 189 -14.41 21.08 -30.06
N ALA A 190 -13.68 20.96 -31.17
CA ALA A 190 -13.24 19.67 -31.68
C ALA A 190 -12.32 18.93 -30.69
N GLY A 191 -11.49 19.67 -29.95
CA GLY A 191 -10.63 19.13 -28.89
C GLY A 191 -11.43 18.54 -27.74
N ASP A 192 -12.44 19.26 -27.24
CA ASP A 192 -13.31 18.79 -26.15
C ASP A 192 -14.07 17.53 -26.54
N ARG A 193 -14.51 17.43 -27.80
CA ARG A 193 -15.16 16.22 -28.31
C ARG A 193 -14.22 15.02 -28.31
N GLN A 194 -12.99 15.19 -28.79
CA GLN A 194 -12.00 14.12 -28.80
C GLN A 194 -11.60 13.68 -27.40
N LEU A 195 -11.43 14.64 -26.49
CA LEU A 195 -11.15 14.38 -25.08
C LEU A 195 -12.31 13.61 -24.42
N ALA A 196 -13.55 14.06 -24.58
CA ALA A 196 -14.73 13.39 -24.02
C ALA A 196 -14.89 11.94 -24.52
N VAL A 197 -14.60 11.69 -25.80
CA VAL A 197 -14.62 10.32 -26.36
C VAL A 197 -13.50 9.46 -25.75
N ALA A 198 -12.27 9.98 -25.70
CA ALA A 198 -11.13 9.24 -25.16
C ALA A 198 -11.32 8.92 -23.67
N GLU A 199 -11.73 9.89 -22.87
CA GLU A 199 -12.04 9.72 -21.44
C GLU A 199 -13.19 8.75 -21.25
N GLY A 200 -14.29 8.92 -22.01
CA GLY A 200 -15.45 8.04 -21.95
C GLY A 200 -15.07 6.57 -22.23
N LEU A 201 -14.31 6.31 -23.30
CA LEU A 201 -13.84 4.96 -23.65
C LEU A 201 -12.91 4.39 -22.57
N PHE A 202 -12.00 5.19 -22.04
CA PHE A 202 -11.08 4.76 -20.99
C PHE A 202 -11.83 4.39 -19.70
N VAL A 203 -12.78 5.23 -19.26
CA VAL A 203 -13.62 5.00 -18.07
C VAL A 203 -14.49 3.75 -18.25
N VAL A 204 -15.13 3.58 -19.42
CA VAL A 204 -15.88 2.35 -19.73
C VAL A 204 -14.98 1.11 -19.72
N GLY A 205 -13.76 1.23 -20.23
CA GLY A 205 -12.75 0.19 -20.18
C GLY A 205 -12.38 -0.23 -18.75
N LEU A 206 -12.17 0.73 -17.85
CA LEU A 206 -11.93 0.49 -16.43
C LEU A 206 -13.15 -0.15 -15.75
N ALA A 207 -14.35 0.35 -16.03
CA ALA A 207 -15.59 -0.20 -15.53
C ALA A 207 -15.77 -1.68 -15.93
N LEU A 208 -15.55 -2.01 -17.21
CA LEU A 208 -15.58 -3.38 -17.71
C LEU A 208 -14.54 -4.27 -17.00
N THR A 209 -13.36 -3.72 -16.72
CA THR A 209 -12.32 -4.42 -15.96
C THR A 209 -12.80 -4.80 -14.58
N LEU A 210 -13.45 -3.88 -13.86
CA LEU A 210 -14.01 -4.12 -12.53
C LEU A 210 -15.14 -5.15 -12.56
N LEU A 211 -16.07 -5.02 -13.52
CA LEU A 211 -17.17 -5.96 -13.72
C LEU A 211 -16.66 -7.38 -13.99
N LEU A 212 -15.71 -7.53 -14.91
CA LEU A 212 -15.11 -8.82 -15.23
C LEU A 212 -14.35 -9.41 -14.04
N SER A 213 -13.70 -8.55 -13.24
CA SER A 213 -13.03 -8.96 -12.01
C SER A 213 -14.00 -9.51 -10.98
N GLY A 214 -15.11 -8.81 -10.77
CA GLY A 214 -16.16 -9.22 -9.84
C GLY A 214 -16.82 -10.52 -10.27
N THR A 215 -17.17 -10.65 -11.55
CA THR A 215 -17.78 -11.88 -12.10
C THR A 215 -16.83 -13.09 -12.03
N LEU A 216 -15.56 -12.93 -12.42
CA LEU A 216 -14.58 -14.03 -12.36
C LEU A 216 -14.27 -14.43 -10.92
N GLY A 217 -14.11 -13.47 -10.01
CA GLY A 217 -13.90 -13.76 -8.59
C GLY A 217 -15.09 -14.50 -7.99
N ARG A 218 -16.31 -14.06 -8.30
CA ARG A 218 -17.54 -14.72 -7.85
C ARG A 218 -17.67 -16.14 -8.41
N ARG A 219 -17.37 -16.34 -9.70
CA ARG A 219 -17.38 -17.68 -10.31
C ARG A 219 -16.40 -18.62 -9.62
N ARG A 220 -15.16 -18.18 -9.37
CA ARG A 220 -14.14 -19.00 -8.70
C ARG A 220 -14.53 -19.33 -7.26
N ALA A 221 -15.06 -18.37 -6.50
CA ALA A 221 -15.54 -18.60 -5.14
C ALA A 221 -16.73 -19.59 -5.12
N LEU A 222 -17.66 -19.49 -6.07
CA LEU A 222 -18.76 -20.45 -6.22
C LEU A 222 -18.26 -21.85 -6.58
N THR A 223 -17.26 -21.96 -7.44
CA THR A 223 -16.65 -23.26 -7.78
C THR A 223 -16.00 -23.88 -6.57
N LEU A 224 -15.29 -23.09 -5.74
CA LEU A 224 -14.68 -23.55 -4.51
C LEU A 224 -15.73 -24.10 -3.53
N ARG A 225 -16.88 -23.42 -3.38
CA ARG A 225 -17.96 -23.85 -2.46
C ARG A 225 -18.73 -25.09 -2.91
N ARG A 226 -18.95 -25.25 -4.22
CA ARG A 226 -19.90 -26.25 -4.76
C ARG A 226 -19.31 -27.64 -5.00
N SER A 227 -18.00 -27.76 -5.02
CA SER A 227 -17.33 -29.01 -5.40
C SER A 227 -16.44 -29.49 -4.26
N PRO A 228 -16.25 -30.80 -4.07
CA PRO A 228 -15.17 -31.29 -3.22
C PRO A 228 -13.84 -30.68 -3.68
N THR A 229 -13.10 -30.12 -2.73
CA THR A 229 -11.86 -29.39 -2.99
C THR A 229 -10.66 -30.14 -2.44
N PRO A 230 -9.51 -30.09 -3.11
CA PRO A 230 -8.29 -30.66 -2.58
C PRO A 230 -7.88 -29.96 -1.28
N VAL A 231 -7.35 -30.73 -0.33
CA VAL A 231 -6.93 -30.22 0.98
C VAL A 231 -5.44 -30.43 1.23
N LEU A 232 -4.81 -29.45 1.88
CA LEU A 232 -3.40 -29.48 2.26
C LEU A 232 -3.23 -28.88 3.65
N ARG A 233 -2.42 -29.51 4.51
CA ARG A 233 -2.03 -28.92 5.79
C ARG A 233 -0.85 -27.97 5.58
N VAL A 234 -0.92 -26.79 6.19
CA VAL A 234 0.01 -25.67 5.98
C VAL A 234 0.25 -24.90 7.29
N LEU A 235 1.29 -24.07 7.29
CA LEU A 235 1.50 -23.04 8.31
C LEU A 235 1.07 -21.67 7.76
N VAL A 236 0.39 -20.88 8.57
CA VAL A 236 -0.11 -19.55 8.20
C VAL A 236 0.43 -18.50 9.17
N GLY A 237 1.01 -17.45 8.62
CA GLY A 237 1.30 -16.21 9.34
C GLY A 237 0.56 -15.03 8.71
N LYS A 238 0.70 -13.84 9.28
CA LYS A 238 0.21 -12.60 8.70
C LYS A 238 1.36 -11.70 8.27
N ASP A 239 1.18 -10.93 7.19
CA ASP A 239 2.14 -9.89 6.81
C ASP A 239 1.77 -8.50 7.35
N GLU A 240 2.59 -7.49 7.04
CA GLU A 240 2.39 -6.09 7.47
C GLU A 240 1.04 -5.49 7.07
N HIS A 241 0.31 -6.10 6.14
CA HIS A 241 -1.01 -5.65 5.67
C HIS A 241 -2.14 -6.58 6.14
N GLU A 242 -1.86 -7.43 7.14
CA GLU A 242 -2.76 -8.48 7.62
C GLU A 242 -3.15 -9.51 6.53
N ASP A 243 -2.44 -9.56 5.40
CA ASP A 243 -2.64 -10.61 4.40
C ASP A 243 -2.09 -11.94 4.97
N ALA A 244 -2.83 -13.03 4.81
CA ALA A 244 -2.36 -14.36 5.18
C ALA A 244 -1.21 -14.79 4.27
N VAL A 245 -0.11 -15.21 4.89
CA VAL A 245 1.10 -15.74 4.25
C VAL A 245 1.20 -17.21 4.57
N ILE A 246 1.31 -18.03 3.52
CA ILE A 246 1.31 -19.49 3.66
C ILE A 246 2.74 -20.02 3.53
N TYR A 247 3.07 -20.93 4.43
CA TYR A 247 4.35 -21.59 4.58
C TYR A 247 4.17 -23.11 4.51
N ALA A 248 5.26 -23.82 4.18
CA ALA A 248 5.29 -25.26 4.27
C ALA A 248 5.22 -25.71 5.74
N THR A 249 4.71 -26.91 6.00
CA THR A 249 4.53 -27.43 7.37
C THR A 249 5.84 -27.61 8.15
N ASP A 250 6.95 -27.80 7.44
CA ASP A 250 8.31 -27.93 7.98
C ASP A 250 9.06 -26.58 8.10
N ASP A 251 8.47 -25.47 7.66
CA ASP A 251 9.06 -24.13 7.74
C ASP A 251 8.58 -23.35 8.97
N THR A 252 8.88 -23.90 10.15
CA THR A 252 8.49 -23.32 11.46
C THR A 252 9.18 -21.98 11.76
N GLU A 253 10.23 -21.64 11.03
CA GLU A 253 10.94 -20.37 11.15
C GLU A 253 10.37 -19.26 10.24
N ALA A 254 9.32 -19.55 9.46
CA ALA A 254 8.67 -18.62 8.53
C ALA A 254 9.62 -18.03 7.47
N LEU A 255 10.63 -18.79 7.02
CA LEU A 255 11.71 -18.26 6.17
C LEU A 255 11.37 -18.26 4.68
N ARG A 256 10.49 -19.17 4.24
CA ARG A 256 10.22 -19.47 2.83
C ARG A 256 8.72 -19.35 2.56
N PRO A 257 8.18 -18.12 2.55
CA PRO A 257 6.78 -17.90 2.24
C PRO A 257 6.49 -18.33 0.79
N LEU A 258 5.43 -19.12 0.60
CA LEU A 258 5.07 -19.72 -0.69
C LEU A 258 4.12 -18.81 -1.47
N LEU A 259 3.09 -18.30 -0.80
CA LEU A 259 2.08 -17.44 -1.41
C LEU A 259 1.46 -16.52 -0.36
N THR A 260 0.80 -15.45 -0.84
CA THR A 260 -0.04 -14.60 0.00
C THR A 260 -1.46 -14.57 -0.54
N VAL A 261 -2.41 -14.39 0.36
CA VAL A 261 -3.83 -14.25 0.05
C VAL A 261 -4.45 -13.26 1.05
N ALA A 262 -5.27 -12.34 0.55
CA ALA A 262 -6.09 -11.53 1.43
C ALA A 262 -7.25 -12.41 1.91
N THR A 263 -7.42 -12.53 3.22
CA THR A 263 -8.48 -13.33 3.84
C THR A 263 -9.37 -12.46 4.71
N ARG A 264 -10.56 -12.95 5.04
CA ARG A 264 -11.45 -12.37 6.06
C ARG A 264 -12.04 -13.52 6.84
N ALA A 265 -11.98 -13.43 8.17
CA ALA A 265 -12.68 -14.34 9.06
C ALA A 265 -14.19 -14.17 8.86
N GLU A 266 -14.91 -15.28 8.85
CA GLU A 266 -16.37 -15.24 8.87
C GLU A 266 -16.82 -14.97 10.31
N GLU A 267 -17.21 -13.74 10.60
CA GLU A 267 -17.84 -13.42 11.89
C GLU A 267 -19.28 -13.93 11.89
N GLU A 268 -19.61 -14.77 12.88
CA GLU A 268 -20.97 -15.22 13.14
C GLU A 268 -21.83 -14.06 13.66
N GLY A 269 -22.39 -13.27 12.75
CA GLY A 269 -23.34 -12.21 13.08
C GLY A 269 -23.79 -11.44 11.85
N GLU A 270 -25.08 -11.09 11.77
CA GLU A 270 -25.62 -10.17 10.76
C GLU A 270 -24.87 -8.84 10.81
N GLY A 271 -23.83 -8.72 9.99
CA GLY A 271 -23.06 -7.50 9.81
C GLY A 271 -23.96 -6.38 9.28
N ASN A 272 -24.32 -5.46 10.17
CA ASN A 272 -24.75 -4.12 9.82
C ASN A 272 -23.62 -3.48 8.98
N ASP A 273 -23.95 -2.92 7.80
CA ASP A 273 -22.96 -2.25 6.93
C ASP A 273 -22.24 -1.09 7.65
N GLU A 274 -22.76 -0.60 8.78
CA GLU A 274 -22.10 0.37 9.68
C GLU A 274 -20.94 -0.23 10.49
N ALA A 275 -21.01 -1.52 10.87
CA ALA A 275 -19.93 -2.19 11.59
C ALA A 275 -18.70 -2.43 10.68
N GLU A 276 -18.90 -2.69 9.38
CA GLU A 276 -17.81 -2.77 8.40
C GLU A 276 -17.13 -1.40 8.17
N ALA A 277 -17.85 -0.29 8.38
CA ALA A 277 -17.28 1.05 8.31
C ALA A 277 -16.52 1.40 9.60
N GLU A 278 -17.06 1.06 10.78
CA GLU A 278 -16.38 1.21 12.07
C GLU A 278 -15.13 0.34 12.17
N GLU A 279 -15.15 -0.91 11.70
CA GLU A 279 -13.98 -1.81 11.67
C GLU A 279 -12.91 -1.31 10.67
N LEU A 280 -13.33 -0.69 9.55
CA LEU A 280 -12.41 -0.05 8.61
C LEU A 280 -11.81 1.24 9.21
N GLU A 281 -12.59 1.99 9.98
CA GLU A 281 -12.14 3.19 10.71
C GLU A 281 -11.20 2.79 11.85
N GLU A 282 -11.49 1.70 12.57
CA GLU A 282 -10.65 1.11 13.61
C GLU A 282 -9.39 0.45 13.04
N LEU A 283 -9.40 -0.11 11.82
CA LEU A 283 -8.20 -0.59 11.11
C LEU A 283 -7.36 0.54 10.52
N LEU A 284 -7.98 1.67 10.17
CA LEU A 284 -7.28 2.89 9.74
C LEU A 284 -6.69 3.65 10.94
N ASP A 285 -7.34 3.57 12.10
CA ASP A 285 -6.90 4.12 13.38
C ASP A 285 -6.06 3.13 14.21
N ALA A 286 -6.05 1.84 13.84
CA ALA A 286 -5.26 0.82 14.50
C ALA A 286 -3.78 1.17 14.32
N PRO A 287 -3.06 1.47 15.41
CA PRO A 287 -1.65 1.78 15.31
C PRO A 287 -0.96 0.60 14.63
N ALA A 288 -0.04 0.87 13.71
CA ALA A 288 0.89 -0.12 13.19
C ALA A 288 1.62 -0.78 14.38
N LYS A 289 1.02 -1.85 14.91
CA LYS A 289 1.49 -2.61 16.05
C LYS A 289 2.77 -3.26 15.57
N THR A 290 3.90 -2.68 15.95
CA THR A 290 5.19 -3.37 15.95
C THR A 290 5.20 -4.38 17.11
N ALA A 291 4.12 -5.14 17.26
CA ALA A 291 4.11 -6.33 18.10
C ALA A 291 5.04 -7.35 17.44
N ALA A 292 5.65 -8.20 18.26
CA ALA A 292 6.38 -9.35 17.74
C ALA A 292 5.49 -10.06 16.69
N PRO A 293 6.06 -10.52 15.55
CA PRO A 293 5.26 -11.17 14.51
C PRO A 293 4.41 -12.25 15.16
N ALA A 294 3.10 -12.25 14.90
CA ALA A 294 2.18 -13.24 15.46
C ALA A 294 2.74 -14.65 15.22
N PRO A 295 2.57 -15.58 16.18
CA PRO A 295 3.04 -16.95 16.01
C PRO A 295 2.43 -17.58 14.76
N LEU A 296 3.17 -18.50 14.13
CA LEU A 296 2.63 -19.28 13.02
C LEU A 296 1.48 -20.15 13.53
N ARG A 297 0.41 -20.24 12.74
CA ARG A 297 -0.79 -21.03 13.06
C ARG A 297 -0.84 -22.22 12.11
N GLU A 298 -1.13 -23.41 12.62
CA GLU A 298 -1.46 -24.53 11.76
C GLU A 298 -2.81 -24.28 11.09
N ALA A 299 -2.93 -24.62 9.80
CA ALA A 299 -4.18 -24.50 9.07
C ALA A 299 -4.33 -25.59 8.02
N VAL A 300 -5.58 -25.82 7.62
CA VAL A 300 -5.94 -26.62 6.44
C VAL A 300 -6.35 -25.67 5.31
N LEU A 301 -5.67 -25.79 4.18
CA LEU A 301 -5.95 -25.09 2.95
C LEU A 301 -6.89 -25.92 2.09
N TYR A 302 -8.06 -25.37 1.78
CA TYR A 302 -9.04 -25.92 0.84
C TYR A 302 -8.92 -25.22 -0.52
N GLY A 303 -8.82 -26.02 -1.58
CA GLY A 303 -8.68 -25.55 -2.96
C GLY A 303 -7.28 -25.75 -3.54
N THR A 304 -7.13 -25.56 -4.84
CA THR A 304 -5.84 -25.74 -5.52
C THR A 304 -5.07 -24.42 -5.58
N PRO A 305 -3.95 -24.27 -4.84
CA PRO A 305 -3.17 -23.03 -4.87
C PRO A 305 -2.46 -22.85 -6.22
N TYR A 306 -2.85 -21.81 -6.96
CA TYR A 306 -2.15 -21.30 -8.14
C TYR A 306 -2.40 -19.79 -8.29
N ASP A 307 -1.62 -19.08 -9.12
CA ASP A 307 -1.84 -17.65 -9.33
C ASP A 307 -3.27 -17.32 -9.78
N GLY A 308 -4.00 -16.55 -8.97
CA GLY A 308 -5.39 -16.19 -9.25
C GLY A 308 -6.45 -17.15 -8.71
N ALA A 309 -6.08 -18.24 -8.05
CA ALA A 309 -7.03 -19.14 -7.39
C ALA A 309 -7.76 -18.44 -6.23
N GLU A 310 -8.90 -18.98 -5.84
CA GLU A 310 -9.55 -18.70 -4.56
C GLU A 310 -9.30 -19.90 -3.65
N ILE A 311 -9.12 -19.65 -2.36
CA ILE A 311 -8.84 -20.68 -1.35
C ILE A 311 -9.60 -20.36 -0.07
N LEU A 312 -9.72 -21.36 0.79
CA LEU A 312 -10.30 -21.24 2.12
C LEU A 312 -9.28 -21.80 3.12
N LEU A 313 -9.09 -21.09 4.23
CA LEU A 313 -8.19 -21.50 5.30
C LEU A 313 -9.01 -21.83 6.53
N LEU A 314 -8.81 -23.01 7.09
CA LEU A 314 -9.30 -23.38 8.41
C LEU A 314 -8.10 -23.39 9.35
N GLY A 315 -7.91 -22.31 10.10
CA GLY A 315 -6.73 -22.09 10.93
C GLY A 315 -6.99 -22.29 12.42
N ALA A 316 -5.94 -22.57 13.17
CA ALA A 316 -5.98 -22.47 14.63
C ALA A 316 -6.36 -21.04 15.04
N ALA A 317 -7.08 -20.90 16.15
CA ALA A 317 -7.43 -19.59 16.70
C ALA A 317 -6.18 -18.79 17.09
N GLU A 318 -6.32 -17.46 17.15
CA GLU A 318 -5.24 -16.59 17.63
C GLU A 318 -5.02 -16.77 19.13
N GLU A 319 -6.09 -16.99 19.89
CA GLU A 319 -6.03 -17.27 21.33
C GLU A 319 -6.19 -18.77 21.64
N PRO A 320 -5.41 -19.32 22.59
CA PRO A 320 -5.50 -20.72 22.96
C PRO A 320 -6.84 -21.02 23.64
N GLY A 321 -7.58 -22.01 23.13
CA GLY A 321 -8.85 -22.48 23.68
C GLY A 321 -10.09 -22.02 22.92
N GLU A 322 -9.93 -21.13 21.94
CA GLU A 322 -10.99 -20.73 21.01
C GLU A 322 -11.20 -21.75 19.87
N PRO A 323 -12.41 -21.80 19.27
CA PRO A 323 -12.67 -22.65 18.13
C PRO A 323 -11.83 -22.27 16.90
N PRO A 324 -11.54 -23.22 16.00
CA PRO A 324 -10.77 -22.93 14.78
C PRO A 324 -11.51 -21.91 13.91
N VAL A 325 -10.75 -20.99 13.33
CA VAL A 325 -11.29 -19.86 12.55
C VAL A 325 -11.31 -20.23 11.07
N THR A 326 -12.45 -20.02 10.44
CA THR A 326 -12.62 -20.19 8.99
C THR A 326 -12.40 -18.84 8.31
N GLU A 327 -11.36 -18.74 7.48
CA GLU A 327 -11.00 -17.54 6.75
C GLU A 327 -11.18 -17.74 5.24
N TRP A 328 -12.08 -16.98 4.61
CA TRP A 328 -12.33 -17.02 3.17
C TRP A 328 -11.41 -16.06 2.43
N SER A 329 -10.94 -16.47 1.24
CA SER A 329 -10.18 -15.56 0.38
C SER A 329 -11.03 -14.38 -0.10
N THR A 330 -10.66 -13.17 0.33
CA THR A 330 -11.17 -11.89 -0.18
C THR A 330 -10.30 -11.36 -1.32
N GLY A 331 -9.21 -12.05 -1.65
CA GLY A 331 -8.29 -11.75 -2.73
C GLY A 331 -7.86 -13.01 -3.48
N PRO A 332 -7.37 -12.88 -4.72
CA PRO A 332 -6.76 -14.01 -5.41
C PRO A 332 -5.48 -14.46 -4.70
N VAL A 333 -5.16 -15.75 -4.79
CA VAL A 333 -3.84 -16.28 -4.42
C VAL A 333 -2.73 -15.62 -5.26
N ARG A 334 -1.67 -15.16 -4.58
CA ARG A 334 -0.47 -14.57 -5.19
C ARG A 334 0.78 -15.37 -4.82
N PRO A 335 1.34 -16.16 -5.75
CA PRO A 335 2.60 -16.85 -5.52
C PRO A 335 3.72 -15.85 -5.24
N LEU A 336 4.53 -16.16 -4.23
CA LEU A 336 5.74 -15.40 -3.94
C LEU A 336 6.92 -16.08 -4.64
N PRO A 337 7.61 -15.38 -5.58
CA PRO A 337 8.81 -15.95 -6.19
C PRO A 337 9.90 -16.12 -5.13
N GLU A 338 10.78 -17.11 -5.28
CA GLU A 338 11.89 -17.34 -4.34
C GLU A 338 12.75 -16.08 -4.11
N GLY A 339 12.91 -15.23 -5.14
CA GLY A 339 13.60 -13.96 -5.01
C GLY A 339 12.92 -12.98 -4.04
N ALA A 340 11.59 -13.02 -3.90
CA ALA A 340 10.87 -12.23 -2.90
C ALA A 340 11.11 -12.77 -1.49
N ALA A 341 11.17 -14.08 -1.30
CA ALA A 341 11.56 -14.70 -0.03
C ALA A 341 12.99 -14.31 0.37
N ARG A 342 13.96 -14.41 -0.55
CA ARG A 342 15.35 -13.96 -0.32
C ARG A 342 15.41 -12.48 0.06
N ARG A 343 14.68 -11.61 -0.65
CA ARG A 343 14.61 -10.17 -0.33
C ARG A 343 13.99 -9.90 1.03
N ARG A 344 12.97 -10.67 1.45
CA ARG A 344 12.38 -10.55 2.81
C ARG A 344 13.40 -10.94 3.87
N LEU A 345 14.09 -12.06 3.68
CA LEU A 345 15.14 -12.53 4.59
C LEU A 345 16.29 -11.52 4.70
N ASP A 346 16.73 -10.96 3.57
CA ASP A 346 17.71 -9.87 3.56
C ASP A 346 17.21 -8.61 4.29
N ARG A 347 15.93 -8.27 4.16
CA ARG A 347 15.33 -7.14 4.88
C ARG A 347 15.25 -7.39 6.37
N ALA A 348 14.88 -8.59 6.80
CA ALA A 348 14.84 -9.00 8.20
C ALA A 348 16.24 -8.90 8.81
N LYS A 349 17.26 -9.50 8.16
CA LYS A 349 18.67 -9.35 8.56
C LYS A 349 19.11 -7.90 8.66
N ARG A 350 18.75 -7.06 7.66
CA ARG A 350 19.05 -5.62 7.70
C ARG A 350 18.25 -4.87 8.77
N ALA A 351 17.07 -5.34 9.16
CA ALA A 351 16.29 -4.76 10.24
C ALA A 351 16.92 -5.10 11.59
N GLU A 352 17.34 -6.34 11.80
CA GLU A 352 18.08 -6.77 12.99
C GLU A 352 19.40 -6.00 13.15
N VAL A 353 20.20 -5.91 12.09
CA VAL A 353 21.44 -5.12 12.11
C VAL A 353 21.17 -3.64 12.39
N ARG A 354 20.04 -3.10 11.90
CA ARG A 354 19.63 -1.72 12.23
C ARG A 354 19.20 -1.59 13.68
N ALA A 355 18.39 -2.51 14.20
CA ALA A 355 17.94 -2.51 15.59
C ALA A 355 19.14 -2.59 16.55
N ALA A 356 20.10 -3.49 16.30
CA ALA A 356 21.33 -3.59 17.09
C ALA A 356 22.16 -2.31 17.04
N ARG A 357 22.27 -1.67 15.87
CA ARG A 357 22.96 -0.38 15.72
C ARG A 357 22.24 0.76 16.40
N ASP A 358 20.91 0.79 16.33
CA ASP A 358 20.09 1.81 16.98
C ASP A 358 20.16 1.66 18.50
N GLU A 359 20.25 0.42 19.01
CA GLU A 359 20.51 0.11 20.42
C GLU A 359 21.91 0.55 20.87
N GLU A 360 22.96 0.27 20.09
CA GLU A 360 24.32 0.75 20.34
C GLU A 360 24.39 2.28 20.33
N LEU A 361 23.71 2.93 19.38
CA LEU A 361 23.62 4.39 19.31
C LEU A 361 22.86 4.96 20.52
N ALA A 362 21.77 4.30 20.94
CA ALA A 362 21.08 4.68 22.16
C ALA A 362 21.97 4.52 23.40
N ALA A 363 22.77 3.46 23.49
CA ALA A 363 23.71 3.24 24.60
C ALA A 363 24.82 4.29 24.65
N THR A 364 25.44 4.62 23.50
CA THR A 364 26.48 5.65 23.41
C THR A 364 25.94 7.04 23.75
N LEU A 365 24.73 7.38 23.29
CA LEU A 365 24.09 8.65 23.63
C LEU A 365 23.67 8.72 25.10
N ARG A 366 23.20 7.63 25.72
CA ARG A 366 22.96 7.57 27.17
C ARG A 366 24.23 7.89 27.95
N ALA A 367 25.36 7.30 27.57
CA ALA A 367 26.64 7.54 28.23
C ALA A 367 27.18 8.98 28.06
N GLY A 368 26.87 9.63 26.92
CA GLY A 368 27.29 11.01 26.63
C GLY A 368 26.28 12.10 27.05
N THR A 369 25.12 11.74 27.59
CA THR A 369 24.08 12.71 27.94
C THR A 369 24.45 13.45 29.23
N THR A 370 24.77 14.73 29.12
CA THR A 370 24.96 15.62 30.28
C THR A 370 23.63 16.20 30.74
N VAL A 371 23.44 16.30 32.05
CA VAL A 371 22.28 16.93 32.67
C VAL A 371 22.43 18.45 32.53
N VAL A 372 21.49 19.07 31.82
CA VAL A 372 21.46 20.51 31.50
C VAL A 372 20.17 21.09 32.09
N PRO A 373 20.15 22.35 32.58
CA PRO A 373 18.94 22.96 33.15
C PRO A 373 17.73 22.96 32.20
N VAL A 374 17.93 23.26 30.92
CA VAL A 374 16.89 23.22 29.88
C VAL A 374 17.52 22.73 28.58
N ARG A 375 16.88 21.77 27.89
CA ARG A 375 17.37 21.23 26.61
C ARG A 375 16.49 21.65 25.45
N ARG A 376 17.10 21.96 24.31
CA ARG A 376 16.40 22.61 23.17
C ARG A 376 16.80 21.97 21.85
N TRP A 377 15.80 21.69 21.03
CA TRP A 377 15.97 21.25 19.66
C TRP A 377 15.17 22.14 18.73
N ARG A 378 15.70 22.41 17.53
CA ARG A 378 15.14 23.35 16.55
C ARG A 378 15.27 22.80 15.15
N ALA A 379 14.42 23.30 14.26
CA ALA A 379 14.53 23.09 12.82
C ALA A 379 15.94 23.36 12.29
N GLY A 380 16.46 22.41 11.54
CA GLY A 380 17.79 22.48 10.94
C GLY A 380 17.78 22.90 9.46
N PRO A 381 18.95 23.00 8.83
CA PRO A 381 19.07 23.35 7.40
C PRO A 381 18.29 22.43 6.45
N VAL A 382 18.15 21.15 6.83
CA VAL A 382 17.38 20.16 6.06
C VAL A 382 15.89 20.51 6.03
N ASP A 383 15.35 21.00 7.14
CA ASP A 383 13.96 21.42 7.23
C ASP A 383 13.71 22.68 6.41
N TRP A 384 14.69 23.58 6.38
CA TRP A 384 14.67 24.79 5.56
C TRP A 384 14.68 24.46 4.07
N LEU A 385 15.56 23.55 3.63
CA LEU A 385 15.59 23.07 2.26
C LEU A 385 14.26 22.42 1.86
N ALA A 386 13.71 21.57 2.71
CA ALA A 386 12.45 20.90 2.43
C ALA A 386 11.26 21.88 2.41
N GLY A 387 11.27 22.92 3.25
CA GLY A 387 10.32 24.03 3.19
C GLY A 387 10.44 24.80 1.87
N PHE A 388 11.66 25.14 1.47
CA PHE A 388 11.95 25.83 0.20
C PHE A 388 11.46 25.04 -1.02
N LEU A 389 11.77 23.74 -1.09
CA LEU A 389 11.31 22.86 -2.17
C LEU A 389 9.78 22.78 -2.23
N THR A 390 9.10 22.78 -1.08
CA THR A 390 7.64 22.76 -1.01
C THR A 390 7.04 24.04 -1.61
N VAL A 391 7.62 25.20 -1.28
CA VAL A 391 7.22 26.50 -1.84
C VAL A 391 7.48 26.55 -3.35
N GLN A 392 8.67 26.10 -3.80
CA GLN A 392 9.01 26.06 -5.23
C GLN A 392 8.06 25.17 -6.02
N TRP A 393 7.67 24.02 -5.47
CA TRP A 393 6.72 23.11 -6.11
C TRP A 393 5.33 23.74 -6.22
N CYS A 394 4.82 24.34 -5.13
CA CYS A 394 3.57 25.13 -5.13
C CYS A 394 3.62 26.26 -6.19
N LEU A 395 4.73 27.00 -6.28
CA LEU A 395 4.93 28.08 -7.26
C LEU A 395 5.05 27.58 -8.70
N GLY A 396 5.72 26.44 -8.92
CA GLY A 396 5.84 25.83 -10.24
C GLY A 396 4.49 25.42 -10.83
N TYR A 397 3.63 24.80 -10.02
CA TYR A 397 2.25 24.49 -10.43
C TYR A 397 1.44 25.75 -10.77
N PHE A 398 1.64 26.81 -10.02
CA PHE A 398 1.06 28.10 -10.34
C PHE A 398 1.58 28.59 -11.70
N LEU A 399 2.90 28.71 -11.89
CA LEU A 399 3.47 29.26 -13.13
C LEU A 399 3.17 28.43 -14.39
N LEU A 400 3.05 27.10 -14.28
CA LEU A 400 2.85 26.21 -15.43
C LEU A 400 1.48 26.33 -16.11
N GLY A 401 0.49 26.96 -15.47
CA GLY A 401 -0.77 27.36 -16.14
C GLY A 401 -1.46 26.28 -16.95
N ILE A 402 -1.54 25.06 -16.39
CA ILE A 402 -1.97 23.87 -17.10
C ILE A 402 -3.44 23.97 -17.56
N ASP A 403 -4.28 24.73 -16.84
CA ASP A 403 -5.68 25.01 -17.21
C ASP A 403 -6.25 26.20 -16.40
N ASP A 404 -7.24 26.91 -16.96
CA ASP A 404 -7.98 28.01 -16.31
C ASP A 404 -9.32 27.57 -15.67
N SER A 405 -9.59 26.26 -15.67
CA SER A 405 -10.80 25.71 -15.06
C SER A 405 -10.95 26.03 -13.57
N LEU A 406 -12.20 26.20 -13.13
CA LEU A 406 -12.55 26.44 -11.73
C LEU A 406 -12.06 25.33 -10.80
N TRP A 407 -12.03 24.08 -11.28
CA TRP A 407 -11.50 22.94 -10.54
C TRP A 407 -10.01 23.06 -10.27
N PHE A 408 -9.21 23.37 -11.30
CA PHE A 408 -7.76 23.55 -11.14
C PHE A 408 -7.44 24.73 -10.21
N ARG A 409 -8.23 25.80 -10.27
CA ARG A 409 -8.13 26.94 -9.35
C ARG A 409 -8.45 26.55 -7.90
N GLY A 410 -9.49 25.74 -7.69
CA GLY A 410 -9.81 25.18 -6.38
C GLY A 410 -8.66 24.35 -5.82
N LEU A 411 -8.05 23.51 -6.65
CA LEU A 411 -6.87 22.71 -6.29
C LEU A 411 -5.67 23.59 -5.92
N LEU A 412 -5.35 24.63 -6.72
CA LEU A 412 -4.26 25.57 -6.45
C LEU A 412 -4.48 26.37 -5.15
N LEU A 413 -5.72 26.78 -4.88
CA LEU A 413 -6.08 27.44 -3.63
C LEU A 413 -5.85 26.51 -2.44
N LEU A 414 -6.38 25.28 -2.51
CA LEU A 414 -6.23 24.28 -1.45
C LEU A 414 -4.75 23.93 -1.21
N LEU A 415 -3.98 23.75 -2.28
CA LEU A 415 -2.56 23.44 -2.20
C LEU A 415 -1.76 24.59 -1.58
N GLY A 416 -2.04 25.83 -1.97
CA GLY A 416 -1.36 26.98 -1.40
C GLY A 416 -1.73 27.25 0.06
N LEU A 417 -3.00 27.04 0.45
CA LEU A 417 -3.43 27.09 1.85
C LEU A 417 -2.74 26.00 2.67
N MET A 418 -2.64 24.78 2.14
CA MET A 418 -1.88 23.70 2.76
C MET A 418 -0.39 24.08 2.92
N CYS A 419 0.23 24.64 1.87
CA CYS A 419 1.60 25.17 1.88
C CYS A 419 1.75 26.25 2.98
N ALA A 420 0.81 27.19 3.09
CA ALA A 420 0.82 28.29 4.07
C ALA A 420 0.76 27.79 5.52
N VAL A 421 0.07 26.69 5.80
CA VAL A 421 0.01 26.08 7.13
C VAL A 421 1.26 25.23 7.42
N ARG A 422 1.71 24.42 6.46
CA ARG A 422 2.79 23.44 6.65
C ARG A 422 4.17 24.10 6.76
N VAL A 423 4.43 25.13 5.95
CA VAL A 423 5.77 25.76 5.84
C VAL A 423 6.21 26.42 7.17
N PRO A 424 5.39 27.25 7.85
CA PRO A 424 5.77 27.83 9.13
C PRO A 424 6.08 26.79 10.21
N VAL A 425 5.26 25.74 10.30
CA VAL A 425 5.47 24.65 11.25
C VAL A 425 6.81 23.97 10.99
N LYS A 426 7.12 23.68 9.73
CA LYS A 426 8.37 23.00 9.34
C LYS A 426 9.62 23.87 9.55
N LEU A 427 9.53 25.18 9.30
CA LEU A 427 10.68 26.09 9.42
C LEU A 427 10.97 26.52 10.85
N ARG A 428 9.97 26.51 11.73
CA ARG A 428 10.04 27.11 13.08
C ARG A 428 9.64 26.13 14.18
N TRP A 429 9.68 24.84 13.92
CA TRP A 429 9.48 23.88 15.00
C TRP A 429 10.60 23.96 16.03
N ARG A 430 10.20 23.75 17.27
CA ARG A 430 11.07 23.73 18.43
C ARG A 430 10.49 22.76 19.45
N ILE A 431 11.37 21.96 20.03
CA ILE A 431 11.10 21.12 21.18
C ILE A 431 11.96 21.67 22.32
N THR A 432 11.34 21.95 23.46
CA THR A 432 12.06 22.35 24.68
C THR A 432 11.71 21.35 25.78
N ALA A 433 12.71 20.71 26.38
CA ALA A 433 12.53 19.84 27.52
C ALA A 433 12.95 20.56 28.80
N ASP A 434 12.09 20.50 29.82
CA ASP A 434 12.33 21.02 31.17
C ASP A 434 11.99 19.97 32.24
N ARG A 435 12.08 20.33 33.53
CA ARG A 435 11.77 19.43 34.65
C ARG A 435 10.36 18.86 34.61
N THR A 436 9.39 19.63 34.11
CA THR A 436 7.97 19.28 34.14
C THR A 436 7.54 18.42 32.95
N GLY A 437 8.25 18.52 31.82
CA GLY A 437 7.91 17.78 30.62
C GLY A 437 8.54 18.37 29.37
N ILE A 438 7.86 18.15 28.25
CA ILE A 438 8.25 18.63 26.93
C ILE A 438 7.26 19.67 26.42
N TRP A 439 7.79 20.79 25.95
CA TRP A 439 7.05 21.82 25.26
C TRP A 439 7.24 21.72 23.75
N LEU A 440 6.12 21.60 23.04
CA LEU A 440 6.06 21.52 21.59
C LEU A 440 5.45 22.78 21.00
N ASN A 441 6.09 23.32 19.97
CA ASN A 441 5.53 24.44 19.23
C ASN A 441 4.46 23.96 18.23
N ARG A 442 3.18 24.38 18.38
CA ARG A 442 2.12 24.15 17.39
C ARG A 442 1.66 25.45 16.74
N LEU A 443 0.82 25.32 15.71
CA LEU A 443 0.27 26.45 14.97
C LEU A 443 -0.48 27.44 15.88
N ARG A 444 -1.40 26.94 16.74
CA ARG A 444 -2.27 27.76 17.58
C ARG A 444 -1.66 28.13 18.93
N ALA A 445 -1.20 27.15 19.70
CA ALA A 445 -0.63 27.36 21.03
C ALA A 445 0.45 26.31 21.34
N PRO A 446 1.46 26.62 22.15
CA PRO A 446 2.39 25.61 22.64
C PRO A 446 1.65 24.50 23.41
N ARG A 447 2.03 23.25 23.18
CA ARG A 447 1.49 22.08 23.91
C ARG A 447 2.55 21.60 24.89
N HIS A 448 2.20 21.54 26.17
CA HIS A 448 2.99 20.86 27.19
C HIS A 448 2.59 19.39 27.23
N ILE A 449 3.58 18.50 27.33
CA ILE A 449 3.39 17.08 27.55
C ILE A 449 4.21 16.71 28.78
N PRO A 450 3.56 16.35 29.90
CA PRO A 450 4.24 15.86 31.09
C PRO A 450 5.12 14.64 30.79
N TRP A 451 6.21 14.47 31.55
CA TRP A 451 7.08 13.29 31.38
C TRP A 451 6.35 11.97 31.62
N ASP A 452 5.39 11.94 32.55
CA ASP A 452 4.66 10.73 32.94
C ASP A 452 3.68 10.25 31.86
N ASP A 453 3.28 11.15 30.96
CA ASP A 453 2.40 10.84 29.84
C ASP A 453 3.18 10.38 28.60
N LEU A 454 4.50 10.57 28.58
CA LEU A 454 5.32 10.33 27.41
C LEU A 454 5.88 8.90 27.39
N ARG A 455 5.33 8.07 26.49
CA ARG A 455 5.62 6.63 26.45
C ARG A 455 6.83 6.27 25.62
N ALA A 456 6.98 6.92 24.46
CA ALA A 456 8.06 6.63 23.53
C ALA A 456 8.34 7.84 22.63
N ALA A 457 9.60 8.02 22.26
CA ALA A 457 10.03 8.96 21.24
C ALA A 457 10.77 8.19 20.16
N ARG A 458 10.11 7.93 19.03
CA ARG A 458 10.69 7.14 17.94
C ARG A 458 10.66 7.91 16.63
N ARG A 459 11.63 7.64 15.78
CA ARG A 459 11.55 8.05 14.37
C ARG A 459 11.06 6.87 13.55
N GLU A 460 9.97 7.07 12.83
CA GLU A 460 9.40 6.08 11.93
C GLU A 460 9.46 6.60 10.49
N SER A 461 10.24 5.94 9.63
CA SER A 461 10.39 6.27 8.21
C SER A 461 10.78 7.74 7.94
N PHE A 462 9.77 8.59 7.68
CA PHE A 462 9.90 10.01 7.37
C PHE A 462 9.34 10.92 8.46
N GLU A 463 9.02 10.39 9.64
CA GLU A 463 8.41 11.15 10.72
C GLU A 463 9.11 10.91 12.07
N LEU A 464 9.22 11.96 12.86
CA LEU A 464 9.50 11.85 14.29
C LEU A 464 8.15 11.79 15.01
N GLN A 465 7.90 10.71 15.76
CA GLN A 465 6.68 10.48 16.52
C GLN A 465 6.96 10.50 18.02
N LEU A 466 6.19 11.29 18.76
CA LEU A 466 6.14 11.30 20.21
C LEU A 466 4.80 10.70 20.64
N ARG A 467 4.86 9.57 21.34
CA ARG A 467 3.68 8.83 21.82
C ARG A 467 3.27 9.27 23.20
N VAL A 468 1.99 9.61 23.36
CA VAL A 468 1.41 10.13 24.60
C VAL A 468 0.31 9.18 25.10
N ARG A 469 0.18 9.01 26.43
CA ARG A 469 -0.71 8.03 27.06
C ARG A 469 -2.20 8.23 26.74
N ASP A 470 -2.69 9.48 26.77
CA ASP A 470 -4.13 9.80 26.68
C ASP A 470 -4.41 10.94 25.67
N GLY A 471 -3.84 10.91 24.47
CA GLY A 471 -4.24 11.86 23.42
C GLY A 471 -3.43 11.80 22.14
N ASP A 472 -3.70 12.73 21.22
CA ASP A 472 -3.10 12.75 19.89
C ASP A 472 -1.57 12.67 19.93
N ASP A 473 -1.05 11.61 19.30
CA ASP A 473 0.35 11.46 18.95
C ASP A 473 0.81 12.70 18.18
N TRP A 474 2.01 13.16 18.53
CA TRP A 474 2.62 14.26 17.79
C TRP A 474 3.58 13.69 16.77
N SER A 475 3.31 13.96 15.49
CA SER A 475 4.20 13.59 14.39
C SER A 475 4.76 14.83 13.68
N MET A 476 5.98 14.68 13.19
CA MET A 476 6.64 15.70 12.38
C MET A 476 7.41 15.06 11.23
N ALA A 477 7.22 15.57 10.02
CA ALA A 477 8.02 15.17 8.86
C ALA A 477 9.52 15.44 9.08
N ALA A 478 10.28 14.35 9.22
CA ALA A 478 11.73 14.27 9.36
C ALA A 478 12.34 13.66 8.08
N PRO A 479 12.47 14.45 6.98
CA PRO A 479 12.96 13.96 5.70
C PRO A 479 14.33 13.30 5.84
N ARG A 480 14.53 12.18 5.13
CA ARG A 480 15.77 11.38 5.23
C ARG A 480 16.53 11.41 3.91
N TRP A 481 17.86 11.46 4.01
CA TRP A 481 18.76 11.16 2.88
C TRP A 481 19.72 10.01 3.25
N PRO A 482 19.25 8.75 3.23
CA PRO A 482 20.01 7.60 3.75
C PRO A 482 21.34 7.39 3.04
N TRP A 483 21.39 7.69 1.74
CA TRP A 483 22.60 7.56 0.93
C TRP A 483 23.72 8.52 1.39
N LEU A 484 23.39 9.81 1.58
CA LEU A 484 24.38 10.81 2.00
C LEU A 484 24.87 10.56 3.44
N GLN A 485 23.95 10.12 4.31
CA GLN A 485 24.25 9.72 5.70
C GLN A 485 25.24 8.56 5.74
N ARG A 486 25.00 7.49 4.97
CA ARG A 486 25.89 6.33 4.89
C ARG A 486 27.27 6.69 4.35
N ARG A 487 27.33 7.56 3.32
CA ARG A 487 28.60 7.94 2.70
C ARG A 487 29.46 8.83 3.61
N ARG A 488 28.85 9.64 4.48
CA ARG A 488 29.57 10.57 5.38
C ARG A 488 29.65 10.13 6.84
N GLY A 489 29.08 8.97 7.19
CA GLY A 489 29.06 8.47 8.58
C GLY A 489 28.28 9.36 9.56
N LEU A 490 27.40 10.23 9.06
CA LEU A 490 26.68 11.21 9.89
C LEU A 490 25.38 10.63 10.45
N THR A 491 25.19 10.74 11.77
CA THR A 491 23.92 10.46 12.45
C THR A 491 22.92 11.57 12.10
N HIS A 492 21.68 11.21 11.76
CA HIS A 492 20.66 12.21 11.46
C HIS A 492 20.26 12.98 12.73
N PRO A 493 20.07 14.31 12.68
CA PRO A 493 19.69 15.09 13.86
C PRO A 493 18.42 14.57 14.56
N TYR A 494 17.47 14.05 13.78
CA TYR A 494 16.24 13.46 14.33
C TYR A 494 16.43 12.07 14.95
N ASP A 495 17.43 11.29 14.49
CA ASP A 495 17.75 10.00 15.11
C ASP A 495 18.42 10.23 16.47
N ALA A 496 19.33 11.19 16.55
CA ALA A 496 19.93 11.62 17.81
C ALA A 496 18.88 12.19 18.78
N LEU A 497 17.97 13.05 18.29
CA LEU A 497 16.86 13.59 19.07
C LEU A 497 15.94 12.48 19.64
N ALA A 498 15.53 11.52 18.81
CA ALA A 498 14.67 10.42 19.26
C ALA A 498 15.36 9.55 20.31
N ALA A 499 16.65 9.26 20.13
CA ALA A 499 17.45 8.49 21.08
C ALA A 499 17.67 9.24 22.42
N GLU A 500 17.94 10.55 22.37
CA GLU A 500 18.06 11.40 23.57
C GLU A 500 16.76 11.45 24.36
N LEU A 501 15.62 11.66 23.68
CA LEU A 501 14.31 11.66 24.33
C LEU A 501 13.98 10.28 24.90
N SER A 502 14.24 9.20 24.15
CA SER A 502 14.09 7.83 24.63
C SER A 502 14.93 7.54 25.89
N ALA A 503 16.15 8.08 25.96
CA ALA A 503 16.98 7.97 27.14
C ALA A 503 16.37 8.68 28.36
N MET A 504 15.85 9.91 28.20
CA MET A 504 15.22 10.68 29.29
C MET A 504 13.88 10.09 29.77
N ILE A 505 13.17 9.39 28.88
CA ILE A 505 11.96 8.64 29.24
C ILE A 505 12.33 7.44 30.11
N ALA A 506 13.33 6.67 29.67
CA ALA A 506 13.76 5.44 30.34
C ALA A 506 14.48 5.70 31.67
N ASP A 507 15.28 6.78 31.76
CA ASP A 507 16.02 7.16 32.96
C ASP A 507 15.66 8.58 33.41
N PRO A 508 14.87 8.73 34.50
CA PRO A 508 14.52 10.02 35.05
C PRO A 508 15.70 10.88 35.50
N ALA A 509 16.86 10.29 35.83
CA ALA A 509 18.04 11.03 36.25
C ALA A 509 18.66 11.86 35.09
N LEU A 510 18.36 11.51 33.85
CA LEU A 510 18.82 12.23 32.66
C LEU A 510 17.92 13.43 32.29
N ARG A 511 16.81 13.64 33.01
CA ARG A 511 15.86 14.73 32.72
C ARG A 511 16.45 16.10 33.11
N PRO A 512 16.09 17.18 32.40
CA PRO A 512 16.50 18.54 32.76
C PRO A 512 16.01 18.91 34.17
N THR A 513 16.83 19.64 34.93
CA THR A 513 16.52 20.00 36.32
C THR A 513 15.87 21.38 36.49
N GLY A 514 16.00 22.25 35.49
CA GLY A 514 15.46 23.61 35.50
C GLY A 514 14.05 23.70 34.91
N GLU A 515 13.38 24.81 35.18
CA GLU A 515 12.11 25.17 34.54
C GLU A 515 12.35 26.08 33.34
N SER A 516 11.57 25.89 32.27
CA SER A 516 11.66 26.74 31.09
C SER A 516 10.94 28.08 31.30
N GLU A 517 11.56 29.18 30.87
CA GLU A 517 10.91 30.50 30.86
C GLU A 517 9.80 30.58 29.81
N VAL A 518 8.86 31.53 29.95
CA VAL A 518 7.71 31.68 29.03
C VAL A 518 8.13 31.85 27.57
N GLY A 519 9.24 32.55 27.30
CA GLY A 519 9.78 32.70 25.94
C GLY A 519 10.40 31.42 25.34
N GLU A 520 10.60 30.40 26.17
CA GLU A 520 11.25 29.14 25.81
C GLU A 520 10.26 28.00 25.58
N ARG A 521 9.04 28.15 26.11
CA ARG A 521 7.90 27.22 26.00
C ARG A 521 7.28 27.15 24.59
N GLY A 522 7.61 28.10 23.71
CA GLY A 522 7.15 28.10 22.30
C GLY A 522 6.59 29.45 21.84
N ARG A 523 6.24 29.56 20.56
CA ARG A 523 5.66 30.77 19.96
C ARG A 523 4.55 30.39 18.99
N GLN A 524 3.40 31.04 19.10
CA GLN A 524 2.29 30.86 18.18
C GLN A 524 2.72 31.10 16.73
N LEU A 525 2.52 30.11 15.86
CA LEU A 525 2.95 30.16 14.45
C LEU A 525 1.85 30.60 13.48
N TRP A 526 0.58 30.65 13.94
CA TRP A 526 -0.55 31.04 13.11
C TRP A 526 -0.41 32.41 12.41
N PRO A 527 0.26 33.45 12.98
CA PRO A 527 0.39 34.73 12.28
C PRO A 527 1.17 34.59 10.97
N PHE A 528 2.20 33.73 10.94
CA PHE A 528 2.97 33.46 9.72
C PHE A 528 2.15 32.68 8.69
N ALA A 529 1.33 31.74 9.15
CA ALA A 529 0.44 30.99 8.27
C ALA A 529 -0.62 31.90 7.65
N ALA A 530 -1.20 32.81 8.44
CA ALA A 530 -2.17 33.80 7.96
C ALA A 530 -1.56 34.74 6.92
N LEU A 531 -0.34 35.25 7.16
CA LEU A 531 0.37 36.11 6.20
C LEU A 531 0.69 35.38 4.89
N LEU A 532 1.14 34.12 4.95
CA LEU A 532 1.41 33.31 3.75
C LEU A 532 0.13 32.99 2.98
N ALA A 533 -0.96 32.66 3.70
CA ALA A 533 -2.26 32.41 3.08
C ALA A 533 -2.78 33.67 2.37
N LEU A 534 -2.68 34.83 3.03
CA LEU A 534 -3.06 36.11 2.43
C LEU A 534 -2.24 36.39 1.17
N ALA A 535 -0.91 36.29 1.25
CA ALA A 535 -0.03 36.49 0.09
C ALA A 535 -0.38 35.55 -1.08
N TRP A 536 -0.68 34.28 -0.79
CA TRP A 536 -1.11 33.32 -1.81
C TRP A 536 -2.46 33.68 -2.44
N THR A 537 -3.45 34.07 -1.64
CA THR A 537 -4.75 34.49 -2.16
C THR A 537 -4.65 35.74 -3.03
N VAL A 538 -3.80 36.70 -2.65
CA VAL A 538 -3.51 37.88 -3.47
C VAL A 538 -2.86 37.47 -4.79
N LEU A 539 -1.85 36.57 -4.78
CA LEU A 539 -1.21 36.06 -6.00
C LEU A 539 -2.20 35.35 -6.95
N LEU A 540 -3.14 34.57 -6.40
CA LEU A 540 -4.20 33.96 -7.20
C LEU A 540 -5.17 35.00 -7.77
N ALA A 541 -5.50 36.04 -7.01
CA ALA A 541 -6.39 37.11 -7.44
C ALA A 541 -5.75 38.04 -8.49
N THR A 542 -4.46 38.36 -8.36
CA THR A 542 -3.76 39.19 -9.35
C THR A 542 -3.63 38.45 -10.68
N ARG A 543 -3.34 37.15 -10.64
CA ARG A 543 -3.35 36.30 -11.83
C ARG A 543 -4.71 36.21 -12.51
N ARG A 544 -5.81 36.35 -11.75
CA ARG A 544 -7.16 36.42 -12.33
C ARG A 544 -7.39 37.71 -13.15
N LEU A 545 -6.67 38.78 -12.80
CA LEU A 545 -6.85 40.10 -13.40
C LEU A 545 -5.91 40.36 -14.59
N SER A 546 -4.80 39.62 -14.68
CA SER A 546 -3.88 39.60 -15.83
C SER A 546 -4.36 38.60 -16.88
#